data_AF-A0A1M3E6L9-F1
#
_entry.id   AF-A0A1M3E6L9-F1
#
_cell.length_a   1.000
_cell.length_b   1.000
_cell.length_c   1.000
_cell.angle_alpha   90.00
_cell.angle_beta   90.00
_cell.angle_gamma   90.00
#
_symmetry.space_group_name_H-M   'P 1'
#
loop_
_entity.id
_entity.type
_entity.pdbx_description
1 polymer ?
#
loop_
_entity_poly.entity_id
_entity_poly.type
_entity_poly.pdbx_seq_one_letter_code
_entity_poly.pdbx_strand_id
1 'polypeptide(L)'
;MAKTNQTTPTRKVGKTYTSKFLKYNSLKKRGDKSIYVRKEYHERLNYIVHILGGGDIPLYAYLDNILEHHFSLFEKAIKEDINLNYKPLF
;
A
#
# COMPACT_ATOMS: atom_id res chain seq x y z
N MET A 1 -10.76 16.09 -46.12
CA MET A 1 -9.57 15.88 -45.25
C MET A 1 -10.05 15.35 -43.91
N ALA A 2 -9.79 14.06 -43.63
CA ALA A 2 -10.18 13.41 -42.38
C ALA A 2 -9.28 13.89 -41.24
N LYS A 3 -9.87 14.36 -40.14
CA LYS A 3 -9.15 14.64 -38.89
C LYS A 3 -9.19 13.37 -38.04
N THR A 4 -8.04 12.71 -37.95
CA THR A 4 -7.82 11.51 -37.14
C THR A 4 -7.89 11.89 -35.66
N ASN A 5 -8.94 11.45 -34.97
CA ASN A 5 -9.04 11.57 -33.52
C ASN A 5 -8.01 10.64 -32.87
N GLN A 6 -6.98 11.24 -32.30
CA GLN A 6 -6.01 10.57 -31.45
C GLN A 6 -6.75 10.04 -30.21
N THR A 7 -6.90 8.73 -30.13
CA THR A 7 -7.35 8.03 -28.92
C THR A 7 -6.22 8.09 -27.89
N THR A 8 -6.23 9.15 -27.08
CA THR A 8 -5.48 9.20 -25.83
C THR A 8 -5.82 7.96 -24.99
N PRO A 9 -4.84 7.12 -24.58
CA PRO A 9 -5.13 6.01 -23.70
C PRO A 9 -5.52 6.63 -22.37
N THR A 10 -6.79 6.45 -22.00
CA THR A 10 -7.33 6.84 -20.70
C THR A 10 -6.55 6.10 -19.62
N ARG A 11 -5.48 6.73 -19.10
CA ARG A 11 -4.78 6.25 -17.91
C ARG A 11 -5.83 6.14 -16.83
N LYS A 12 -6.13 4.91 -16.38
CA LYS A 12 -7.10 4.64 -15.32
C LYS A 12 -6.57 5.25 -14.02
N VAL A 13 -6.85 6.53 -13.79
CA VAL A 13 -6.36 7.34 -12.66
C VAL A 13 -6.75 6.74 -11.29
N GLY A 14 -7.65 5.76 -11.23
CA GLY A 14 -8.08 5.08 -10.00
C GLY A 14 -7.62 3.64 -9.79
N LYS A 15 -6.71 3.06 -10.60
CA LYS A 15 -6.37 1.61 -10.49
C LYS A 15 -4.91 1.27 -10.14
N THR A 16 -4.02 2.25 -10.01
CA THR A 16 -2.60 1.98 -9.73
C THR A 16 -2.37 1.74 -8.24
N TYR A 17 -1.34 0.96 -7.92
CA TYR A 17 -0.97 0.68 -6.54
C TYR A 17 -0.62 1.97 -5.78
N THR A 18 0.10 2.86 -6.45
CA THR A 18 0.51 4.19 -6.00
C THR A 18 -0.69 5.05 -5.62
N SER A 19 -1.71 5.14 -6.49
CA SER A 19 -2.88 5.97 -6.20
C SER A 19 -3.73 5.40 -5.05
N LYS A 20 -3.66 4.09 -4.80
CA LYS A 20 -4.40 3.45 -3.72
C LYS A 20 -3.69 3.54 -2.37
N PHE A 21 -2.38 3.30 -2.32
CA PHE A 21 -1.65 3.10 -1.06
C PHE A 21 -0.62 4.20 -0.75
N LEU A 22 -0.15 4.96 -1.74
CA LEU A 22 0.86 6.02 -1.55
C LEU A 22 0.22 7.41 -1.51
N LYS A 23 -0.84 7.56 -0.71
CA LYS A 23 -1.44 8.87 -0.42
C LYS A 23 -0.78 9.47 0.81
N TYR A 24 -0.37 10.74 0.71
CA TYR A 24 0.05 11.50 1.87
C TYR A 24 -1.12 11.63 2.85
N ASN A 25 -0.96 11.06 4.03
CA ASN A 25 -1.79 11.40 5.17
C ASN A 25 -1.14 12.58 5.89
N SER A 26 -1.93 13.51 6.42
CA SER A 26 -1.50 14.76 7.08
C SER A 26 -0.69 14.59 8.38
N LEU A 27 -0.14 13.41 8.63
CA LEU A 27 0.64 13.11 9.83
C LEU A 27 2.01 13.76 9.73
N LYS A 28 2.31 14.66 10.68
CA LYS A 28 3.65 15.22 10.85
C LYS A 28 4.62 14.08 11.21
N LYS A 29 5.58 13.83 10.31
CA LYS A 29 6.66 12.84 10.44
C LYS A 29 7.24 12.89 11.87
N ARG A 30 7.13 11.80 12.64
CA ARG A 30 7.73 11.67 13.96
C ARG A 30 8.63 10.43 13.96
N GLY A 31 9.91 10.65 13.66
CA GLY A 31 11.00 9.66 13.76
C GLY A 31 11.19 8.73 12.57
N ASP A 32 12.45 8.59 12.11
CA ASP A 32 12.82 7.78 10.92
C ASP A 32 13.18 6.30 11.25
N LYS A 33 13.04 5.85 12.51
CA LYS A 33 13.48 4.49 12.92
C LYS A 33 12.35 3.50 13.25
N SER A 34 11.13 3.98 13.47
CA SER A 34 9.97 3.13 13.78
C SER A 34 8.75 3.63 13.03
N ILE A 35 8.06 2.76 12.32
CA ILE A 35 6.81 3.13 11.64
C ILE A 35 5.74 3.37 12.71
N TYR A 36 5.28 4.60 12.83
CA TYR A 36 4.20 4.94 13.74
C TYR A 36 2.87 4.36 13.25
N VAL A 37 2.24 3.55 14.10
CA VAL A 37 0.85 3.10 13.92
C VAL A 37 -0.05 3.96 14.81
N ARG A 38 -1.10 4.55 14.21
CA ARG A 38 -2.09 5.35 14.96
C ARG A 38 -2.70 4.54 16.11
N LYS A 39 -2.98 5.22 17.23
CA LYS A 39 -3.53 4.59 18.44
C LYS A 39 -4.77 3.75 18.14
N GLU A 40 -5.69 4.27 17.33
CA GLU A 40 -6.93 3.58 16.98
C GLU A 40 -6.69 2.30 16.16
N TYR A 41 -5.64 2.27 15.34
CA TYR A 41 -5.25 1.06 14.61
C TYR A 41 -4.52 0.08 15.51
N HIS A 42 -3.64 0.57 16.38
CA HIS A 42 -2.95 -0.25 17.35
C HIS A 42 -3.94 -0.99 18.26
N GLU A 43 -4.97 -0.29 18.77
CA GLU A 43 -6.04 -0.90 19.58
C GLU A 43 -6.82 -1.98 18.82
N ARG A 44 -7.19 -1.70 17.56
CA ARG A 44 -7.90 -2.69 16.72
C ARG A 44 -7.05 -3.93 16.45
N LEU A 45 -5.77 -3.75 16.11
CA LEU A 45 -4.88 -4.88 15.85
C LEU A 45 -4.66 -5.72 17.12
N ASN A 46 -4.47 -5.08 18.28
CA ASN A 46 -4.37 -5.80 19.55
C ASN A 46 -5.65 -6.55 19.89
N TYR A 47 -6.82 -5.95 19.66
CA TYR A 47 -8.09 -6.62 19.89
C TYR A 47 -8.23 -7.89 19.03
N ILE A 48 -7.87 -7.82 17.75
CA ILE A 48 -7.89 -8.99 16.85
C ILE A 48 -6.97 -10.09 17.37
N VAL A 49 -5.72 -9.74 17.69
CA VAL A 49 -4.73 -10.69 18.20
C VAL A 49 -5.17 -11.32 19.51
N HIS A 50 -5.77 -10.54 20.41
CA HIS A 50 -6.23 -11.04 21.70
C HIS A 50 -7.43 -11.97 21.57
N ILE A 51 -8.44 -11.59 20.78
CA ILE A 51 -9.68 -12.36 20.64
C ILE A 51 -9.50 -13.59 19.75
N LEU A 52 -8.76 -13.48 18.64
CA LEU A 52 -8.60 -14.57 17.67
C LEU A 52 -7.32 -15.38 17.87
N GLY A 53 -6.25 -14.73 18.33
CA GLY A 53 -4.95 -15.37 18.54
C GLY A 53 -4.77 -15.98 19.92
N GLY A 54 -5.80 -15.94 20.78
CA GLY A 54 -5.76 -16.54 22.13
C GLY A 54 -4.69 -15.95 23.07
N GLY A 55 -4.05 -14.84 22.69
CA GLY A 55 -2.90 -14.27 23.41
C GLY A 55 -1.53 -14.85 23.04
N ASP A 56 -1.47 -15.84 22.14
CA ASP A 56 -0.22 -16.54 21.80
C ASP A 56 0.54 -15.90 20.64
N ILE A 57 -0.13 -15.07 19.85
CA ILE A 57 0.48 -14.38 18.71
C ILE A 57 0.90 -12.99 19.16
N PRO A 58 2.19 -12.62 19.10
CA PRO A 58 2.58 -11.25 19.38
C PRO A 58 2.15 -10.32 18.24
N LEU A 59 1.85 -9.06 18.56
CA LEU A 59 1.34 -8.08 17.60
C LEU A 59 2.24 -7.88 16.36
N TYR A 60 3.56 -7.96 16.53
CA TYR A 60 4.49 -7.82 15.41
C TYR A 60 4.38 -8.97 14.42
N ALA A 61 4.13 -10.20 14.88
CA ALA A 61 3.97 -11.37 14.01
C ALA A 61 2.68 -11.25 13.20
N TYR A 62 1.61 -10.72 13.82
CA TYR A 62 0.38 -10.44 13.08
C TYR A 62 0.58 -9.34 12.02
N LEU A 63 1.33 -8.29 12.35
CA LEU A 63 1.69 -7.25 11.38
C LEU A 63 2.53 -7.80 10.21
N ASP A 64 3.50 -8.66 10.50
CA ASP A 64 4.34 -9.30 9.49
C ASP A 64 3.50 -10.13 8.51
N ASN A 65 2.57 -10.95 9.02
CA ASN A 65 1.63 -11.73 8.20
C ASN A 65 0.73 -10.85 7.32
N ILE A 66 0.27 -9.70 7.84
CA ILE A 66 -0.51 -8.73 7.05
C ILE A 66 0.33 -8.18 5.91
N LEU A 67 1.59 -7.82 6.18
CA LEU A 67 2.50 -7.28 5.18
C LEU A 67 2.83 -8.31 4.10
N GLU A 68 3.13 -9.55 4.48
CA GLU A 68 3.38 -10.65 3.56
C GLU A 68 2.16 -10.87 2.64
N HIS A 69 0.97 -10.99 3.21
CA HIS A 69 -0.26 -11.16 2.44
C HIS A 69 -0.53 -9.96 1.52
N HIS A 70 -0.32 -8.74 2.01
CA HIS A 70 -0.44 -7.52 1.21
C HIS A 70 0.53 -7.53 0.02
N PHE A 71 1.80 -7.87 0.23
CA PHE A 71 2.76 -7.94 -0.86
C PHE A 71 2.42 -9.02 -1.87
N SER A 72 1.95 -10.19 -1.42
CA SER A 72 1.47 -11.26 -2.31
C SER A 72 0.29 -10.80 -3.18
N LEU A 73 -0.72 -10.16 -2.59
CA LEU A 73 -1.88 -9.67 -3.34
C LEU A 73 -1.54 -8.55 -4.34
N PHE A 74 -0.59 -7.68 -3.99
CA PHE A 74 -0.28 -6.49 -4.78
C PHE A 74 1.03 -6.59 -5.56
N GLU A 75 1.73 -7.73 -5.56
CA GLU A 75 3.05 -7.91 -6.17
C GLU A 75 3.09 -7.39 -7.61
N LYS A 76 2.15 -7.84 -8.43
CA LYS A 76 2.04 -7.45 -9.84
C LYS A 76 1.82 -5.95 -9.99
N ALA A 77 0.88 -5.37 -9.23
CA ALA A 77 0.56 -3.95 -9.30
C ALA A 77 1.73 -3.07 -8.82
N ILE A 78 2.47 -3.52 -7.79
CA ILE A 78 3.69 -2.88 -7.32
C ILE A 78 4.76 -2.90 -8.43
N LYS A 79 5.03 -4.05 -9.03
CA LYS A 79 6.01 -4.21 -10.12
C LYS A 79 5.65 -3.36 -11.34
N GLU A 80 4.38 -3.35 -11.75
CA GLU A 80 3.88 -2.53 -12.85
C GLU A 80 4.08 -1.04 -12.57
N ASP A 81 3.70 -0.56 -11.38
CA ASP A 81 3.87 0.84 -10.99
C ASP A 81 5.34 1.23 -10.88
N ILE A 82 6.21 0.37 -10.35
CA ILE A 82 7.67 0.59 -10.33
C ILE A 82 8.16 0.74 -11.77
N ASN A 83 7.90 -0.22 -12.66
CA ASN A 83 8.36 -0.14 -14.05
C ASN A 83 7.87 1.11 -14.80
N LEU A 84 6.63 1.54 -14.54
CA LEU A 84 6.07 2.76 -15.13
C LEU A 84 6.73 4.05 -14.62
N ASN A 85 7.10 4.10 -13.34
CA ASN A 85 7.75 5.27 -12.73
C ASN A 85 9.27 5.30 -12.96
N TYR A 86 9.90 4.13 -13.14
CA TYR A 86 11.31 3.96 -13.46
C TYR A 86 11.54 3.78 -14.96
N LYS A 87 10.88 4.59 -15.81
CA LYS A 87 11.22 4.59 -17.24
C LYS A 87 12.74 4.72 -17.39
N PRO A 88 13.42 3.78 -18.05
CA PRO A 88 14.83 3.95 -18.39
C PRO A 88 14.93 5.24 -19.22
N LEU A 89 15.99 6.00 -19.00
CA LEU A 89 16.27 7.25 -19.72
C LEU A 89 16.54 7.05 -21.22
N PHE A 90 16.21 5.89 -21.80
CA PHE A 90 16.46 5.49 -23.17
C PHE A 90 15.30 4.62 -23.69
#